data_AF-A0A8T6ZUU7-F1
#
_entry.id   AF-A0A8T6ZUU7-F1
#
_cell.length_a   1.000
_cell.length_b   1.000
_cell.length_c   1.000
_cell.angle_alpha   90.00
_cell.angle_beta   90.00
_cell.angle_gamma   90.00
#
_symmetry.space_group_name_H-M   'P 1'
#
loop_
_entity.id
_entity.type
_entity.pdbx_description
1 polymer ?
#
loop_
_entity_poly.entity_id
_entity_poly.type
_entity_poly.pdbx_seq_one_letter_code
_entity_poly.pdbx_strand_id
1 'polypeptide(L)'
;MFIRRHRAYMQVRMVLGPLLVGLIVGWSATAESHHSFVTRTTPDGEDAIEVIDGSVRIFRILNPHGALVIDAVDAAGNTEGWLLELSPAAQLAREGWTEDMVGPGDRVTVSIFPSVTDNRARLRALLIHGKADGEPGRLLVSYGIRGDTPIMQRLRERLPVCGTIDASYRRTECFLIDEDAASALEQEFPGPMGYVLP
;
A
#
# COMPACT_ATOMS: atom_id res chain seq x y z
N MET A 1 34.18 67.56 40.31
CA MET A 1 33.05 66.91 41.00
C MET A 1 32.22 66.13 39.98
N PHE A 2 32.29 64.80 40.07
CA PHE A 2 31.35 63.73 39.66
C PHE A 2 30.66 63.67 38.27
N ILE A 3 31.01 62.59 37.53
CA ILE A 3 30.15 61.51 36.96
C ILE A 3 28.99 61.95 36.01
N ARG A 4 28.87 61.49 34.75
CA ARG A 4 28.46 60.12 34.37
C ARG A 4 28.61 59.90 32.84
N ARG A 5 29.47 58.95 32.46
CA ARG A 5 29.40 58.23 31.18
C ARG A 5 28.30 57.16 31.27
N HIS A 6 27.92 56.59 30.12
CA HIS A 6 27.10 55.37 29.93
C HIS A 6 25.58 55.56 29.89
N ARG A 7 25.02 55.98 28.75
CA ARG A 7 23.59 55.73 28.45
C ARG A 7 23.22 55.44 26.99
N ALA A 8 24.11 55.65 26.03
CA ALA A 8 23.75 55.52 24.61
C ALA A 8 23.87 54.10 24.02
N TYR A 9 24.66 53.19 24.60
CA TYR A 9 24.91 51.87 24.01
C TYR A 9 23.90 50.77 24.40
N MET A 10 23.01 51.02 25.36
CA MET A 10 22.12 49.99 25.92
C MET A 10 20.73 49.94 25.27
N GLN A 11 20.38 50.92 24.43
CA GLN A 11 19.06 51.00 23.79
C GLN A 11 19.00 50.26 22.43
N VAL A 12 20.12 50.17 21.70
CA VAL A 12 20.13 49.54 20.36
C VAL A 12 20.10 48.00 20.43
N ARG A 13 20.62 47.39 21.51
CA ARG A 13 20.58 45.92 21.69
C ARG A 13 19.20 45.36 22.05
N MET A 14 18.26 46.20 22.52
CA MET A 14 16.94 45.73 23.00
C MET A 14 15.86 45.64 21.91
N VAL A 15 16.05 46.26 20.74
CA VAL A 15 15.03 46.29 19.67
C VAL A 15 15.29 45.24 18.57
N LEU A 16 16.55 44.84 18.37
CA LEU A 16 16.93 43.81 17.38
C LEU A 16 16.56 42.38 17.80
N GLY A 17 16.54 42.10 19.11
CA GLY A 17 16.14 40.79 19.65
C GLY A 17 14.71 40.36 19.32
N PRO A 18 13.67 41.18 19.61
CA PRO A 18 12.29 40.81 19.32
C PRO A 18 11.96 40.78 17.82
N LEU A 19 12.68 41.53 16.97
CA LEU A 19 12.51 41.50 15.51
C LEU A 19 13.03 40.20 14.88
N LEU A 20 14.14 39.66 15.37
CA LEU A 20 14.67 38.35 14.95
C LEU A 20 13.79 37.19 15.46
N VAL A 21 13.24 37.28 16.67
CA VAL A 21 12.28 36.29 17.20
C VAL A 21 10.96 36.31 16.43
N GLY A 22 10.44 37.49 16.07
CA GLY A 22 9.25 37.64 15.24
C GLY A 22 9.42 37.04 13.83
N LEU A 23 10.61 37.18 13.23
CA LEU A 23 10.92 36.57 11.92
C LEU A 23 11.00 35.03 11.98
N ILE A 24 11.52 34.46 13.08
CA ILE A 24 11.63 33.00 13.24
C ILE A 24 10.24 32.36 13.48
N VAL A 25 9.36 33.03 14.23
CA VAL A 25 7.98 32.52 14.47
C VAL A 25 7.12 32.61 13.20
N GLY A 26 7.33 33.63 12.35
CA GLY A 26 6.65 33.80 11.06
C GLY A 26 7.03 32.77 9.98
N TRP A 27 8.08 31.97 10.20
CA TRP A 27 8.51 30.89 9.30
C TRP A 27 8.04 29.50 9.70
N SER A 28 7.08 29.42 10.62
CA SER A 28 6.24 28.24 10.77
C SER A 28 5.20 28.20 9.64
N ALA A 29 5.67 28.21 8.38
CA ALA A 29 4.83 27.77 7.28
C ALA A 29 4.42 26.35 7.65
N THR A 30 3.11 26.12 7.71
CA THR A 30 2.52 24.81 7.93
C THR A 30 3.14 23.84 6.93
N ALA A 31 4.12 23.07 7.37
CA ALA A 31 4.58 21.89 6.64
C ALA A 31 3.42 20.89 6.76
N GLU A 32 2.48 21.00 5.83
CA GLU A 32 1.40 20.05 5.66
C GLU A 32 2.00 18.75 5.12
N SER A 33 2.57 17.96 6.02
CA SER A 33 2.94 16.57 5.74
C SER A 33 1.68 15.70 5.75
N HIS A 34 0.74 15.94 4.84
CA HIS A 34 -0.44 15.09 4.65
C HIS A 34 -0.03 13.86 3.83
N HIS A 35 0.52 12.85 4.49
CA HIS A 35 0.79 11.52 3.90
C HIS A 35 -0.51 10.72 3.69
N SER A 36 -1.62 11.38 3.34
CA SER A 36 -2.88 10.69 3.08
C SER A 36 -2.82 10.07 1.68
N PHE A 37 -2.81 8.74 1.64
CA PHE A 37 -3.19 8.04 0.43
C PHE A 37 -4.69 8.27 0.19
N VAL A 38 -5.01 9.01 -0.87
CA VAL A 38 -6.38 9.29 -1.29
C VAL A 38 -6.75 8.31 -2.40
N THR A 39 -7.70 7.43 -2.11
CA THR A 39 -8.27 6.46 -3.07
C THR A 39 -9.20 7.19 -4.06
N ARG A 40 -9.19 6.78 -5.33
CA ARG A 40 -10.21 7.21 -6.30
C ARG A 40 -11.56 6.60 -5.93
N THR A 41 -12.64 7.28 -6.25
CA THR A 41 -14.00 6.80 -5.96
C THR A 41 -14.79 6.53 -7.23
N THR A 42 -15.75 5.62 -7.15
CA THR A 42 -16.79 5.39 -8.17
C THR A 42 -17.73 6.61 -8.25
N PRO A 43 -18.58 6.72 -9.31
CA PRO A 43 -19.59 7.78 -9.39
C PRO A 43 -20.56 7.80 -8.22
N ASP A 44 -20.79 6.65 -7.59
CA ASP A 44 -21.68 6.48 -6.42
C ASP A 44 -20.97 6.80 -5.09
N GLY A 45 -19.69 7.18 -5.14
CA GLY A 45 -18.92 7.62 -3.97
C GLY A 45 -18.25 6.50 -3.16
N GLU A 46 -18.19 5.28 -3.70
CA GLU A 46 -17.47 4.16 -3.08
C GLU A 46 -16.00 4.14 -3.48
N ASP A 47 -15.12 3.51 -2.71
CA ASP A 47 -13.73 3.30 -3.11
C ASP A 47 -13.68 2.47 -4.41
N ALA A 48 -13.02 3.02 -5.44
CA ALA A 48 -12.83 2.31 -6.70
C ALA A 48 -11.91 1.09 -6.48
N ILE A 49 -12.17 0.01 -7.20
CA ILE A 49 -11.31 -1.18 -7.23
C ILE A 49 -10.95 -1.48 -8.67
N GLU A 50 -9.66 -1.64 -8.93
CA GLU A 50 -9.14 -2.01 -10.25
C GLU A 50 -8.33 -3.30 -10.16
N VAL A 51 -8.27 -4.04 -11.27
CA VAL A 51 -7.48 -5.27 -11.38
C VAL A 51 -6.44 -5.08 -12.47
N ILE A 52 -5.17 -5.35 -12.14
CA ILE A 52 -4.03 -5.09 -13.02
C ILE A 52 -3.18 -6.36 -13.12
N ASP A 53 -2.84 -6.73 -14.34
CA ASP A 53 -1.83 -7.77 -14.63
C ASP A 53 -0.44 -7.15 -14.77
N GLY A 54 0.58 -7.88 -14.32
CA GLY A 54 1.95 -7.43 -14.47
C GLY A 54 2.98 -8.46 -14.04
N SER A 55 4.23 -7.99 -13.96
CA SER A 55 5.34 -8.75 -13.41
C SER A 55 5.98 -7.98 -12.27
N VAL A 56 6.44 -8.69 -11.25
CA VAL A 56 7.05 -8.05 -10.08
C VAL A 56 8.40 -7.44 -10.46
N ARG A 57 8.57 -6.12 -10.26
CA ARG A 57 9.87 -5.44 -10.35
C ARG A 57 10.63 -5.54 -9.03
N ILE A 58 9.95 -5.32 -7.90
CA ILE A 58 10.54 -5.40 -6.55
C ILE A 58 9.44 -5.51 -5.46
N PHE A 59 9.71 -6.29 -4.42
CA PHE A 59 8.95 -6.27 -3.17
C PHE A 59 9.86 -6.00 -1.98
N ARG A 60 9.50 -5.04 -1.12
CA ARG A 60 10.25 -4.71 0.09
C ARG A 60 9.32 -4.39 1.26
N ILE A 61 9.75 -4.75 2.46
CA ILE A 61 9.11 -4.40 3.73
C ILE A 61 10.01 -3.37 4.42
N LEU A 62 9.77 -2.09 4.12
CA LEU A 62 10.56 -0.97 4.65
C LEU A 62 9.68 -0.11 5.57
N ASN A 63 10.28 0.52 6.57
CA ASN A 63 9.56 1.49 7.40
C ASN A 63 9.25 2.75 6.55
N PRO A 64 7.99 3.24 6.47
CA PRO A 64 6.81 2.86 7.26
C PRO A 64 5.90 1.77 6.69
N HIS A 65 5.89 1.52 5.37
CA HIS A 65 4.98 0.59 4.69
C HIS A 65 5.72 -0.41 3.80
N GLY A 66 5.14 -1.59 3.64
CA GLY A 66 5.56 -2.48 2.55
C GLY A 66 5.28 -1.84 1.19
N ALA A 67 6.13 -2.13 0.22
CA ALA A 67 6.02 -1.63 -1.14
C ALA A 67 6.22 -2.78 -2.12
N LEU A 68 5.26 -2.98 -3.00
CA LEU A 68 5.34 -3.85 -4.16
C LEU A 68 5.35 -2.96 -5.40
N VAL A 69 6.36 -3.10 -6.25
CA VAL A 69 6.39 -2.46 -7.56
C VAL A 69 6.20 -3.53 -8.62
N ILE A 70 5.21 -3.33 -9.47
CA ILE A 70 4.97 -4.20 -10.63
C ILE A 70 5.16 -3.41 -11.92
N ASP A 71 5.54 -4.10 -12.97
CA ASP A 71 5.61 -3.60 -14.32
C ASP A 71 4.39 -4.15 -15.06
N ALA A 72 3.41 -3.28 -15.28
CA ALA A 72 2.12 -3.56 -15.94
C ALA A 72 2.16 -3.09 -17.39
N VAL A 73 1.40 -3.75 -18.27
CA VAL A 73 1.30 -3.36 -19.68
C VAL A 73 -0.01 -2.63 -19.90
N ASP A 74 0.06 -1.40 -20.42
CA ASP A 74 -1.12 -0.61 -20.74
C ASP A 74 -1.81 -1.11 -22.03
N ALA A 75 -2.97 -0.53 -22.36
CA ALA A 75 -3.70 -0.87 -23.58
C ALA A 75 -2.95 -0.52 -24.89
N ALA A 76 -1.93 0.35 -24.82
CA ALA A 76 -1.08 0.72 -25.94
C ALA A 76 0.18 -0.17 -26.07
N GLY A 77 0.36 -1.14 -25.16
CA GLY A 77 1.52 -2.03 -25.11
C GLY A 77 2.74 -1.45 -24.41
N ASN A 78 2.64 -0.28 -23.77
CA ASN A 78 3.74 0.30 -22.98
C ASN A 78 3.81 -0.35 -21.61
N THR A 79 5.04 -0.50 -21.11
CA THR A 79 5.27 -0.97 -19.74
C THR A 79 5.32 0.21 -18.79
N GLU A 80 4.45 0.20 -17.79
CA GLU A 80 4.39 1.20 -16.73
C GLU A 80 4.67 0.58 -15.36
N GLY A 81 5.47 1.27 -14.54
CA GLY A 81 5.75 0.86 -13.17
C GLY A 81 4.66 1.35 -12.22
N TRP A 82 4.04 0.43 -11.49
CA TRP A 82 3.02 0.70 -10.48
C TRP A 82 3.57 0.49 -9.08
N LEU A 83 3.45 1.51 -8.23
CA LEU A 83 3.79 1.42 -6.81
C LEU A 83 2.54 1.06 -6.00
N LEU A 84 2.55 -0.14 -5.44
CA LEU A 84 1.49 -0.68 -4.61
C LEU A 84 1.94 -0.65 -3.14
N GLU A 85 1.28 0.17 -2.34
CA GLU A 85 1.52 0.28 -0.90
C GLU A 85 0.78 -0.84 -0.16
N LEU A 86 1.50 -1.49 0.76
CA LEU A 86 0.98 -2.51 1.66
C LEU A 86 0.87 -1.96 3.08
N SER A 87 0.46 -2.84 4.00
CA SER A 87 0.31 -2.51 5.41
C SER A 87 1.64 -2.07 6.05
N PRO A 88 1.60 -1.39 7.22
CA PRO A 88 2.80 -0.94 7.88
C PRO A 88 3.81 -2.08 8.09
N ALA A 89 5.11 -1.80 7.97
CA ALA A 89 6.15 -2.85 8.02
C ALA A 89 6.07 -3.72 9.29
N ALA A 90 5.82 -3.11 10.45
CA ALA A 90 5.64 -3.84 11.70
C ALA A 90 4.40 -4.73 11.72
N GLN A 91 3.34 -4.37 10.97
CA GLN A 91 2.12 -5.16 10.84
C GLN A 91 2.36 -6.38 9.93
N LEU A 92 2.98 -6.16 8.77
CA LEU A 92 3.38 -7.22 7.84
C LEU A 92 4.30 -8.25 8.51
N ALA A 93 5.33 -7.80 9.23
CA ALA A 93 6.26 -8.69 9.92
C ALA A 93 5.59 -9.56 10.99
N ARG A 94 4.63 -9.01 11.76
CA ARG A 94 3.88 -9.80 12.76
C ARG A 94 2.95 -10.83 12.12
N GLU A 95 2.41 -10.52 10.95
CA GLU A 95 1.51 -11.40 10.20
C GLU A 95 2.27 -12.45 9.37
N GLY A 96 3.60 -12.47 9.45
CA GLY A 96 4.44 -13.46 8.80
C GLY A 96 4.81 -13.14 7.36
N TRP A 97 4.51 -11.94 6.84
CA TRP A 97 4.98 -11.54 5.51
C TRP A 97 6.51 -11.44 5.49
N THR A 98 7.13 -12.03 4.47
CA THR A 98 8.59 -11.99 4.25
C THR A 98 8.91 -11.57 2.82
N GLU A 99 10.05 -10.91 2.62
CA GLU A 99 10.43 -10.36 1.30
C GLU A 99 10.71 -11.43 0.23
N ASP A 100 10.91 -12.68 0.61
CA ASP A 100 11.12 -13.83 -0.27
C ASP A 100 9.82 -14.48 -0.75
N MET A 101 8.65 -14.05 -0.25
CA MET A 101 7.36 -14.61 -0.69
C MET A 101 7.01 -14.31 -2.14
N VAL A 102 7.56 -13.23 -2.68
CA VAL A 102 7.34 -12.75 -4.04
C VAL A 102 8.63 -12.15 -4.57
N GLY A 103 9.10 -12.66 -5.71
CA GLY A 103 10.38 -12.32 -6.29
C GLY A 103 10.24 -11.53 -7.59
N PRO A 104 11.30 -10.81 -8.02
CA PRO A 104 11.33 -10.18 -9.33
C PRO A 104 11.04 -11.18 -10.46
N GLY A 105 10.21 -10.77 -11.42
CA GLY A 105 9.79 -11.58 -12.56
C GLY A 105 8.60 -12.53 -12.29
N ASP A 106 8.14 -12.66 -11.05
CA ASP A 106 6.90 -13.39 -10.77
C ASP A 106 5.74 -12.71 -11.53
N ARG A 107 4.96 -13.51 -12.25
CA ARG A 107 3.73 -13.04 -12.91
C ARG A 107 2.66 -12.87 -11.85
N VAL A 108 1.98 -11.74 -11.88
CA VAL A 108 0.99 -11.39 -10.86
C VAL A 108 -0.25 -10.74 -11.47
N THR A 109 -1.39 -11.00 -10.84
CA THR A 109 -2.61 -10.22 -11.00
C THR A 109 -2.95 -9.60 -9.66
N VAL A 110 -3.15 -8.28 -9.62
CA VAL A 110 -3.42 -7.55 -8.38
C VAL A 110 -4.79 -6.90 -8.41
N SER A 111 -5.53 -7.01 -7.30
CA SER A 111 -6.68 -6.15 -7.02
C SER A 111 -6.19 -4.99 -6.16
N ILE A 112 -6.54 -3.77 -6.54
CA ILE A 112 -6.00 -2.55 -5.93
C ILE A 112 -7.09 -1.53 -5.62
N PHE A 113 -6.81 -0.67 -4.65
CA PHE A 113 -7.47 0.61 -4.47
C PHE A 113 -6.59 1.69 -5.13
N PRO A 114 -6.92 2.20 -6.34
CA PRO A 114 -6.08 3.17 -7.04
C PRO A 114 -6.09 4.52 -6.33
N SER A 115 -4.93 5.19 -6.30
CA SER A 115 -4.83 6.55 -5.78
C SER A 115 -5.25 7.56 -6.83
N VAL A 116 -5.65 8.76 -6.40
CA VAL A 116 -5.75 9.92 -7.30
C VAL A 116 -4.42 10.28 -7.96
N THR A 117 -3.28 9.87 -7.37
CA THR A 117 -1.97 9.97 -8.00
C THR A 117 -1.73 8.81 -8.94
N ASP A 118 -1.28 9.09 -10.17
CA ASP A 118 -1.04 8.07 -11.18
C ASP A 118 -0.04 6.99 -10.74
N ASN A 119 -0.32 5.77 -11.18
CA ASN A 119 0.49 4.57 -10.95
C ASN A 119 0.85 4.32 -9.48
N ARG A 120 -0.01 4.79 -8.57
CA ARG A 120 0.04 4.51 -7.14
C ARG A 120 -1.26 3.90 -6.68
N ALA A 121 -1.16 2.87 -5.86
CA ALA A 121 -2.33 2.21 -5.31
C ALA A 121 -2.06 1.59 -3.93
N ARG A 122 -3.11 1.20 -3.22
CA ARG A 122 -3.01 0.29 -2.08
C ARG A 122 -3.35 -1.12 -2.53
N LEU A 123 -2.55 -2.09 -2.11
CA LEU A 123 -2.78 -3.49 -2.45
C LEU A 123 -3.99 -4.04 -1.69
N ARG A 124 -4.95 -4.61 -2.42
CA ARG A 124 -6.15 -5.26 -1.88
C ARG A 124 -6.01 -6.77 -1.88
N ALA A 125 -5.57 -7.34 -3.00
CA ALA A 125 -5.16 -8.74 -3.13
C ALA A 125 -4.07 -8.90 -4.20
N LEU A 126 -3.23 -9.93 -4.04
CA LEU A 126 -2.14 -10.30 -4.93
C LEU A 126 -2.24 -11.78 -5.26
N LEU A 127 -2.55 -12.11 -6.51
CA LEU A 127 -2.38 -13.46 -7.05
C LEU A 127 -0.99 -13.57 -7.68
N ILE A 128 -0.16 -14.44 -7.14
CA ILE A 128 1.09 -14.89 -7.74
C ILE A 128 0.78 -16.15 -8.54
N HIS A 129 1.01 -16.12 -9.85
CA HIS A 129 0.75 -17.27 -10.72
C HIS A 129 1.81 -18.37 -10.51
N GLY A 130 1.42 -19.64 -10.71
CA GLY A 130 2.36 -20.77 -10.71
C GLY A 130 3.47 -20.59 -11.74
N LYS A 131 4.69 -21.04 -11.42
CA LYS A 131 5.86 -20.88 -12.30
C LYS A 131 5.92 -21.96 -13.36
N ALA A 132 5.41 -23.14 -13.05
CA ALA A 132 5.29 -24.27 -13.96
C ALA A 132 3.83 -24.72 -14.12
N ASP A 133 3.55 -25.44 -15.19
CA ASP A 133 2.23 -26.02 -15.46
C ASP A 133 1.81 -26.94 -14.30
N GLY A 134 0.59 -26.77 -13.80
CA GLY A 134 0.06 -27.50 -12.65
C GLY A 134 0.60 -27.05 -11.28
N GLU A 135 1.52 -26.08 -11.20
CA GLU A 135 1.89 -25.47 -9.91
C GLU A 135 0.76 -24.51 -9.47
N PRO A 136 0.21 -24.66 -8.25
CA PRO A 136 -0.84 -23.78 -7.77
C PRO A 136 -0.32 -22.35 -7.60
N GLY A 137 -1.13 -21.38 -8.01
CA GLY A 137 -0.92 -19.98 -7.67
C GLY A 137 -1.12 -19.72 -6.17
N ARG A 138 -0.61 -18.57 -5.70
CA ARG A 138 -0.76 -18.11 -4.32
C ARG A 138 -1.50 -16.77 -4.30
N LEU A 139 -2.68 -16.75 -3.68
CA LEU A 139 -3.46 -15.54 -3.46
C LEU A 139 -3.20 -15.01 -2.05
N LEU A 140 -2.52 -13.88 -1.93
CA LEU A 140 -2.37 -13.14 -0.69
C LEU A 140 -3.39 -12.00 -0.62
N VAL A 141 -4.16 -11.92 0.46
CA VAL A 141 -5.15 -10.84 0.67
C VAL A 141 -4.64 -9.81 1.67
N SER A 142 -4.97 -8.54 1.47
CA SER A 142 -4.44 -7.41 2.25
C SER A 142 -5.53 -6.40 2.65
N TYR A 143 -5.44 -5.14 2.23
CA TYR A 143 -6.42 -4.14 2.60
C TYR A 143 -7.82 -4.50 2.10
N GLY A 144 -8.86 -4.13 2.85
CA GLY A 144 -10.25 -4.39 2.48
C GLY A 144 -10.74 -5.84 2.63
N ILE A 145 -9.84 -6.83 2.69
CA ILE A 145 -10.18 -8.26 2.81
C ILE A 145 -9.50 -8.82 4.06
N ARG A 146 -10.18 -8.69 5.19
CA ARG A 146 -9.65 -9.06 6.52
C ARG A 146 -10.74 -9.65 7.40
N GLY A 147 -10.33 -10.25 8.51
CA GLY A 147 -11.22 -10.72 9.57
C GLY A 147 -12.26 -11.68 9.02
N ASP A 148 -13.50 -11.24 9.16
CA ASP A 148 -14.70 -11.98 8.77
C ASP A 148 -15.51 -11.22 7.72
N THR A 149 -14.82 -10.42 6.89
CA THR A 149 -15.45 -9.84 5.70
C THR A 149 -16.09 -10.94 4.84
N PRO A 150 -17.22 -10.69 4.17
CA PRO A 150 -17.87 -11.69 3.32
C PRO A 150 -16.92 -12.32 2.29
N ILE A 151 -16.02 -11.50 1.72
CA ILE A 151 -14.98 -11.97 0.80
C ILE A 151 -14.02 -12.94 1.49
N MET A 152 -13.51 -12.61 2.68
CA MET A 152 -12.59 -13.50 3.40
C MET A 152 -13.25 -14.84 3.77
N GLN A 153 -14.52 -14.82 4.21
CA GLN A 153 -15.28 -16.04 4.49
C GLN A 153 -15.43 -16.90 3.23
N ARG A 154 -15.85 -16.29 2.12
CA ARG A 154 -15.96 -16.96 0.82
C ARG A 154 -14.66 -17.65 0.42
N LEU A 155 -13.52 -16.98 0.55
CA LEU A 155 -12.20 -17.56 0.21
C LEU A 155 -11.86 -18.75 1.11
N ARG A 156 -12.06 -18.64 2.42
CA ARG A 156 -11.81 -19.75 3.37
C ARG A 156 -12.67 -20.98 3.11
N GLU A 157 -13.89 -20.80 2.64
CA GLU A 157 -14.79 -21.91 2.32
C GLU A 157 -14.37 -22.66 1.05
N ARG A 158 -13.65 -21.99 0.13
CA ARG A 158 -13.37 -22.49 -1.22
C ARG A 158 -11.93 -22.89 -1.45
N LEU A 159 -10.99 -22.30 -0.72
CA LEU A 159 -9.57 -22.43 -1.01
C LEU A 159 -8.76 -22.94 0.19
N PRO A 160 -7.81 -23.87 -0.04
CA PRO A 160 -6.85 -24.26 0.97
C PRO A 160 -5.85 -23.12 1.25
N VAL A 161 -5.35 -23.04 2.48
CA VAL A 161 -4.36 -22.05 2.90
C VAL A 161 -2.95 -22.49 2.52
N CYS A 162 -2.08 -21.54 2.15
CA CYS A 162 -0.70 -21.82 1.75
C CYS A 162 0.29 -21.93 2.95
N GLY A 163 -0.15 -21.60 4.17
CA GLY A 163 0.62 -21.75 5.41
C GLY A 163 1.72 -20.72 5.64
N THR A 164 2.00 -19.81 4.71
CA THR A 164 3.10 -18.83 4.84
C THR A 164 2.72 -17.58 5.63
N ILE A 165 1.45 -17.40 6.01
CA ILE A 165 0.92 -16.22 6.70
C ILE A 165 0.31 -16.65 8.03
N ASP A 166 0.53 -15.86 9.09
CA ASP A 166 -0.05 -16.11 10.42
C ASP A 166 -1.53 -15.72 10.45
N ALA A 167 -2.40 -16.72 10.24
CA ALA A 167 -3.85 -16.55 10.25
C ALA A 167 -4.43 -16.22 11.65
N SER A 168 -3.66 -16.34 12.74
CA SER A 168 -4.16 -16.11 14.10
C SER A 168 -4.58 -14.65 14.35
N TYR A 169 -3.97 -13.70 13.63
CA TYR A 169 -4.35 -12.30 13.67
C TYR A 169 -5.66 -12.01 12.92
N ARG A 170 -6.16 -12.97 12.11
CA ARG A 170 -7.32 -12.83 11.22
C ARG A 170 -7.26 -11.54 10.40
N ARG A 171 -6.06 -11.05 10.03
CA ARG A 171 -5.87 -9.73 9.39
C ARG A 171 -5.56 -9.84 7.89
N THR A 172 -4.96 -10.96 7.50
CA THR A 172 -4.50 -11.33 6.15
C THR A 172 -4.46 -12.85 6.08
N GLU A 173 -4.43 -13.41 4.88
CA GLU A 173 -4.33 -14.85 4.66
C GLU A 173 -3.71 -15.10 3.28
N CYS A 174 -3.17 -16.31 3.10
CA CYS A 174 -2.67 -16.76 1.83
C CYS A 174 -3.36 -18.07 1.45
N PHE A 175 -3.92 -18.10 0.25
CA PHE A 175 -4.64 -19.23 -0.30
C PHE A 175 -3.90 -19.81 -1.50
N LEU A 176 -4.04 -21.11 -1.72
CA LEU A 176 -3.59 -21.79 -2.93
C LEU A 176 -4.72 -21.78 -3.96
N ILE A 177 -4.39 -21.53 -5.22
CA ILE A 177 -5.31 -21.57 -6.34
C ILE A 177 -4.70 -22.47 -7.41
N ASP A 178 -5.16 -23.72 -7.47
CA ASP A 178 -4.88 -24.62 -8.59
C ASP A 178 -5.85 -24.35 -9.76
N GLU A 179 -5.67 -25.07 -10.87
CA GLU A 179 -6.46 -24.88 -12.10
C GLU A 179 -7.96 -25.16 -11.89
N ASP A 180 -8.29 -26.17 -11.08
CA ASP A 180 -9.67 -26.55 -10.77
C ASP A 180 -10.34 -25.47 -9.91
N ALA A 181 -9.65 -24.99 -8.87
CA ALA A 181 -10.11 -23.92 -8.02
C ALA A 181 -10.26 -22.60 -8.80
N ALA A 182 -9.30 -22.27 -9.67
CA ALA A 182 -9.39 -21.09 -10.55
C ALA A 182 -10.63 -21.17 -11.45
N SER A 183 -10.86 -22.32 -12.07
CA SER A 183 -11.99 -22.54 -12.97
C SER A 183 -13.34 -22.47 -12.24
N ALA A 184 -13.41 -23.02 -11.02
CA ALA A 184 -14.61 -22.95 -10.19
C ALA A 184 -14.90 -21.51 -9.73
N LEU A 185 -13.87 -20.78 -9.30
CA LEU A 185 -14.01 -19.38 -8.89
C LEU A 185 -14.44 -18.48 -10.04
N GLU A 186 -13.91 -18.67 -11.25
CA GLU A 186 -14.32 -17.89 -12.43
C GLU A 186 -15.77 -18.18 -12.84
N GLN A 187 -16.23 -19.42 -12.70
CA GLN A 187 -17.62 -19.77 -12.99
C GLN A 187 -18.60 -19.13 -11.99
N GLU A 188 -18.24 -19.09 -10.71
CA GLU A 188 -19.08 -18.52 -9.65
C GLU A 188 -18.99 -16.99 -9.59
N PHE A 189 -17.79 -16.44 -9.83
CA PHE A 189 -17.46 -15.02 -9.72
C PHE A 189 -16.77 -14.55 -11.02
N PRO A 190 -17.52 -14.38 -12.11
CA PRO A 190 -16.95 -14.08 -13.42
C PRO A 190 -16.21 -12.74 -13.44
N GLY A 191 -15.15 -12.70 -14.23
CA GLY A 191 -14.31 -11.53 -14.45
C GLY A 191 -12.99 -11.56 -13.68
N PRO A 192 -12.01 -10.73 -14.07
CA PRO A 192 -10.68 -10.74 -13.47
C PRO A 192 -10.74 -10.61 -11.95
N MET A 193 -10.27 -11.65 -11.25
CA MET A 193 -10.30 -11.74 -9.79
C MET A 193 -11.69 -11.45 -9.16
N GLY A 194 -12.80 -11.78 -9.84
CA GLY A 194 -14.16 -11.49 -9.35
C GLY A 194 -14.43 -12.02 -7.93
N TYR A 195 -13.78 -13.14 -7.57
CA TYR A 195 -13.89 -13.76 -6.26
C TYR A 195 -13.33 -12.92 -5.09
N VAL A 196 -12.51 -11.88 -5.36
CA VAL A 196 -12.07 -10.92 -4.34
C VAL A 196 -12.79 -9.57 -4.41
N LEU A 197 -13.71 -9.37 -5.35
CA LEU A 197 -14.50 -8.13 -5.44
C LEU A 197 -15.72 -8.19 -4.50
N PRO A 198 -16.24 -7.03 -4.04
CA PRO A 198 -17.44 -6.95 -3.19
C PRO A 198 -18.66 -7.66 -3.77
#